data_AF-A0A495J1C4-F1
#
_entry.id   AF-A0A495J1C4-F1
#
_cell.length_a   1.000
_cell.length_b   1.000
_cell.length_c   1.000
_cell.angle_alpha   90.00
_cell.angle_beta   90.00
_cell.angle_gamma   90.00
#
_symmetry.space_group_name_H-M   'P 1'
#
loop_
_entity.id
_entity.type
_entity.pdbx_description
1 polymer ?
#
loop_
_entity_poly.entity_id
_entity_poly.type
_entity_poly.pdbx_seq_one_letter_code
_entity_poly.pdbx_strand_id
1 'polypeptide(L)'
;MLNHNQMNRGFLTLLLVLIFNFLCAQQAFKYRANLPQVDSAGFYKIALLPSLIAKCQPDLADIRINDANGKTVTFIFGDQLPIDAKKDFVTFPQTKYKPQTDTASIFIAENVNRFAINSLAITIRNTAVSRTINLSGSDDLKHWYAIKENIELATPNAAHNATYQQSFDIPFSNYRYFKIDVNHKNKDGIAIVNVGIDKKQIIHSPTYTPIEGSSFSQKDSDKISYITVKFDEAYQINQLKLQIAGAKYYKRKVRIYQVNNGEESLVNETEITSLSAPLLNLSAKTKVIKIQILNDDNPAIIVQSVKALQLNKWLICYLEKSQQYHLLFGDSTAVAPQYDLNAFTDSLHQQLPVIAYTGIIANPAHLVTASKPPFTIPQWAIWVAIVLVVGVLALLTFKMTAEVNKRSV
;
A
#
# COMPACT_ATOMS: atom_id res chain seq x y z
N MET A 1 -22.21 50.80 29.69
CA MET A 1 -21.87 49.80 30.74
C MET A 1 -22.48 48.46 30.33
N LEU A 2 -21.72 47.64 29.60
CA LEU A 2 -22.12 46.27 29.27
C LEU A 2 -21.88 45.38 30.49
N ASN A 3 -22.91 44.63 30.84
CA ASN A 3 -23.05 43.86 32.06
C ASN A 3 -21.98 42.75 32.13
N HIS A 4 -21.01 42.88 33.04
CA HIS A 4 -19.86 41.97 33.21
C HIS A 4 -20.29 40.50 33.45
N ASN A 5 -21.53 40.28 33.90
CA ASN A 5 -22.10 38.94 34.13
C ASN A 5 -22.57 38.19 32.87
N GLN A 6 -22.76 38.86 31.72
CA GLN A 6 -23.14 38.20 30.46
C GLN A 6 -21.92 37.60 29.73
N MET A 7 -20.76 38.23 29.87
CA MET A 7 -19.52 37.82 29.17
C MET A 7 -18.94 36.52 29.74
N ASN A 8 -19.06 36.29 31.06
CA ASN A 8 -18.62 35.05 31.70
C ASN A 8 -19.52 33.85 31.37
N ARG A 9 -20.81 34.06 31.09
CA ARG A 9 -21.73 32.97 30.71
C ARG A 9 -21.52 32.50 29.28
N GLY A 10 -21.26 33.41 28.34
CA GLY A 10 -20.94 33.10 26.95
C GLY A 10 -19.59 32.41 26.77
N PHE A 11 -18.58 32.81 27.56
CA PHE A 11 -17.28 32.15 27.56
C PHE A 11 -17.34 30.75 28.16
N LEU A 12 -18.10 30.55 29.25
CA LEU A 12 -18.30 29.24 29.86
C LEU A 12 -19.06 28.27 28.96
N THR A 13 -20.08 28.73 28.22
CA THR A 13 -20.79 27.89 27.24
C THR A 13 -19.93 27.56 26.02
N LEU A 14 -19.10 28.49 25.53
CA LEU A 14 -18.15 28.23 24.44
C LEU A 14 -17.10 27.18 24.86
N LEU A 15 -16.58 27.28 26.08
CA LEU A 15 -15.64 26.30 26.67
C LEU A 15 -16.32 24.93 26.85
N LEU A 16 -17.58 24.89 27.30
CA LEU A 16 -18.34 23.65 27.48
C LEU A 16 -18.63 22.95 26.13
N VAL A 17 -18.94 23.72 25.08
CA VAL A 17 -19.13 23.20 23.72
C VAL A 17 -17.81 22.67 23.14
N LEU A 18 -16.68 23.34 23.39
CA LEU A 18 -15.36 22.85 22.98
C LEU A 18 -14.97 21.54 23.71
N ILE A 19 -15.23 21.43 25.02
CA ILE A 19 -14.95 20.21 25.79
C ILE A 19 -15.87 19.05 25.36
N PHE A 20 -17.13 19.32 25.00
CA PHE A 20 -18.04 18.28 24.50
C PHE A 20 -17.62 17.72 23.13
N ASN A 21 -17.04 18.53 22.23
CA ASN A 21 -16.58 18.07 20.92
C ASN A 21 -15.36 17.14 21.02
N PHE A 22 -14.47 17.34 22.01
CA PHE A 22 -13.32 16.45 22.22
C PHE A 22 -13.71 15.07 22.77
N LEU A 23 -14.79 14.98 23.57
CA LEU A 23 -15.30 13.70 24.10
C LEU A 23 -16.06 12.89 23.04
N CYS A 24 -16.73 13.54 22.08
CA CYS A 24 -17.43 12.86 20.98
C CYS A 24 -16.47 12.17 19.99
N ALA A 25 -15.23 12.65 19.85
CA ALA A 25 -14.29 12.11 18.85
C ALA A 25 -13.83 10.67 19.16
N GLN A 26 -13.79 10.24 20.44
CA GLN A 26 -13.47 8.84 20.80
C GLN A 26 -14.67 7.89 20.65
N GLN A 27 -15.89 8.40 20.54
CA GLN A 27 -17.12 7.62 20.60
C GLN A 27 -17.59 7.09 19.23
N ALA A 28 -16.93 7.50 18.14
CA ALA A 28 -17.30 7.15 16.76
C ALA A 28 -16.59 5.88 16.21
N PHE A 29 -15.50 5.43 16.84
CA PHE A 29 -14.78 4.22 16.42
C PHE A 29 -15.54 2.96 16.83
N LYS A 30 -15.98 2.16 15.85
CA LYS A 30 -16.80 0.96 16.06
C LYS A 30 -16.03 -0.22 16.65
N TYR A 31 -14.74 -0.32 16.36
CA TYR A 31 -13.94 -1.49 16.66
C TYR A 31 -12.68 -1.13 17.45
N ARG A 32 -12.22 -2.11 18.21
CA ARG A 32 -11.01 -2.05 19.02
C ARG A 32 -10.20 -3.35 18.86
N ALA A 33 -8.87 -3.24 18.87
CA ALA A 33 -7.97 -4.38 18.95
C ALA A 33 -6.86 -4.11 19.99
N ASN A 34 -6.64 -5.02 20.93
CA ASN A 34 -5.63 -4.82 21.98
C ASN A 34 -4.25 -5.19 21.48
N LEU A 35 -3.24 -4.42 21.86
CA LEU A 35 -1.84 -4.73 21.60
C LEU A 35 -1.24 -5.51 22.79
N PRO A 36 -0.34 -6.47 22.53
CA PRO A 36 0.37 -7.15 23.60
C PRO A 36 1.26 -6.17 24.36
N GLN A 37 1.52 -6.46 25.63
CA GLN A 37 2.53 -5.72 26.40
C GLN A 37 3.92 -5.96 25.81
N VAL A 38 4.76 -4.93 25.82
CA VAL A 38 6.13 -4.99 25.30
C VAL A 38 7.15 -5.05 26.43
N ASP A 39 8.23 -5.79 26.20
CA ASP A 39 9.28 -6.07 27.21
C ASP A 39 10.28 -4.92 27.39
N SER A 40 10.41 -4.06 26.38
CA SER A 40 11.28 -2.88 26.38
C SER A 40 10.61 -1.70 25.69
N ALA A 41 10.86 -0.50 26.20
CA ALA A 41 10.39 0.71 25.56
C ALA A 41 11.13 0.94 24.23
N GLY A 42 10.42 1.37 23.18
CA GLY A 42 11.03 1.58 21.87
C GLY A 42 10.02 1.63 20.73
N PHE A 43 10.52 1.70 19.49
CA PHE A 43 9.69 1.64 18.29
C PHE A 43 9.35 0.20 17.90
N TYR A 44 8.07 -0.05 17.62
CA TYR A 44 7.56 -1.34 17.20
C TYR A 44 6.81 -1.23 15.87
N LYS A 45 6.81 -2.32 15.11
CA LYS A 45 5.95 -2.51 13.93
C LYS A 45 4.69 -3.28 14.33
N ILE A 46 3.52 -2.72 14.04
CA ILE A 46 2.23 -3.38 14.22
C ILE A 46 1.71 -3.81 12.86
N ALA A 47 1.52 -5.12 12.67
CA ALA A 47 0.95 -5.66 11.43
C ALA A 47 -0.52 -5.27 11.27
N LEU A 48 -0.92 -4.75 10.11
CA LEU A 48 -2.33 -4.52 9.77
C LEU A 48 -2.87 -5.72 8.98
N LEU A 49 -3.48 -6.68 9.67
CA LEU A 49 -4.02 -7.89 9.04
C LEU A 49 -5.27 -7.58 8.20
N PRO A 50 -5.63 -8.43 7.22
CA PRO A 50 -6.79 -8.21 6.36
C PRO A 50 -8.10 -7.94 7.10
N SER A 51 -8.35 -8.65 8.21
CA SER A 51 -9.56 -8.49 9.02
C SER A 51 -9.73 -7.12 9.67
N LEU A 52 -8.63 -6.42 9.97
CA LEU A 52 -8.68 -5.05 10.49
C LEU A 52 -8.85 -4.06 9.35
N ILE A 53 -8.08 -4.20 8.26
CA ILE A 53 -8.19 -3.32 7.09
C ILE A 53 -9.60 -3.36 6.49
N ALA A 54 -10.26 -4.52 6.49
CA ALA A 54 -11.64 -4.68 6.02
C ALA A 54 -12.63 -3.78 6.78
N LYS A 55 -12.34 -3.45 8.04
CA LYS A 55 -13.17 -2.61 8.92
C LYS A 55 -12.80 -1.13 8.90
N CYS A 56 -11.69 -0.76 8.24
CA CYS A 56 -11.21 0.62 8.15
C CYS A 56 -11.82 1.36 6.95
N GLN A 57 -11.55 2.65 6.84
CA GLN A 57 -11.71 3.39 5.58
C GLN A 57 -10.72 2.90 4.50
N PRO A 58 -10.95 3.17 3.20
CA PRO A 58 -10.03 2.78 2.13
C PRO A 58 -8.61 3.36 2.28
N ASP A 59 -8.51 4.58 2.79
CA ASP A 59 -7.26 5.31 3.01
C ASP A 59 -6.64 5.08 4.41
N LEU A 60 -7.31 4.30 5.26
CA LEU A 60 -6.92 4.01 6.65
C LEU A 60 -6.85 5.26 7.55
N ALA A 61 -7.54 6.34 7.18
CA ALA A 61 -7.59 7.59 7.94
C ALA A 61 -8.16 7.43 9.36
N ASP A 62 -8.96 6.38 9.57
CA ASP A 62 -9.71 6.09 10.78
C ASP A 62 -8.95 5.24 11.81
N ILE A 63 -7.66 5.00 11.62
CA ILE A 63 -6.85 4.28 12.61
C ILE A 63 -6.36 5.23 13.70
N ARG A 64 -6.53 4.84 14.97
CA ARG A 64 -5.90 5.49 16.13
C ARG A 64 -5.24 4.44 17.03
N ILE A 65 -4.23 4.87 17.78
CA ILE A 65 -3.61 4.09 18.84
C ILE A 65 -3.75 4.87 20.13
N ASN A 66 -4.34 4.27 21.16
CA ASN A 66 -4.47 4.89 22.48
C ASN A 66 -3.85 3.99 23.56
N ASP A 67 -3.33 4.62 24.61
CA ASP A 67 -2.97 3.93 25.84
C ASP A 67 -4.20 3.63 26.71
N ALA A 68 -3.99 2.92 27.83
CA ALA A 68 -5.06 2.59 28.78
C ALA A 68 -5.76 3.81 29.40
N ASN A 69 -5.11 4.99 29.41
CA ASN A 69 -5.66 6.24 29.94
C ASN A 69 -6.37 7.06 28.84
N GLY A 70 -6.46 6.55 27.62
CA GLY A 70 -7.06 7.24 26.48
C GLY A 70 -6.15 8.29 25.83
N LYS A 71 -4.86 8.33 26.18
CA LYS A 71 -3.89 9.22 25.54
C LYS A 71 -3.51 8.66 24.18
N THR A 72 -3.58 9.51 23.15
CA THR A 72 -3.20 9.17 21.78
C THR A 72 -1.70 8.92 21.67
N VAL A 73 -1.35 7.81 21.04
CA VAL A 73 0.01 7.45 20.62
C VAL A 73 0.17 7.81 19.14
N THR A 74 1.22 8.54 18.82
CA THR A 74 1.54 8.92 17.44
C THR A 74 2.13 7.72 16.69
N PHE A 75 1.86 7.65 15.40
CA PHE A 75 2.36 6.57 14.55
C PHE A 75 2.61 7.07 13.13
N ILE A 76 3.34 6.27 12.35
CA ILE A 76 3.48 6.43 10.89
C ILE A 76 3.14 5.12 10.19
N PHE A 77 2.84 5.16 8.90
CA PHE A 77 2.72 3.94 8.11
C PHE A 77 4.10 3.46 7.66
N GLY A 78 4.34 2.15 7.71
CA GLY A 78 5.66 1.59 7.41
C GLY A 78 6.12 1.72 5.95
N ASP A 79 5.19 1.96 5.02
CA ASP A 79 5.47 2.31 3.62
C ASP A 79 5.98 3.76 3.45
N GLN A 80 5.86 4.59 4.50
CA GLN A 80 6.42 5.94 4.56
C GLN A 80 7.85 5.97 5.10
N LEU A 81 8.38 4.83 5.56
CA LEU A 81 9.79 4.76 5.90
C LEU A 81 10.60 5.02 4.63
N PRO A 82 11.53 5.99 4.64
CA PRO A 82 12.42 6.21 3.53
C PRO A 82 13.19 4.91 3.30
N ILE A 83 13.08 4.39 2.08
CA ILE A 83 14.08 3.45 1.56
C ILE A 83 15.34 4.30 1.45
N ASP A 84 16.18 4.27 2.49
CA ASP A 84 17.42 5.04 2.67
C ASP A 84 17.87 5.70 1.36
N ALA A 85 17.46 6.96 1.16
CA ALA A 85 17.72 7.68 -0.08
C ALA A 85 19.07 8.40 -0.05
N LYS A 86 19.78 8.35 1.08
CA LYS A 86 21.21 8.65 1.14
C LYS A 86 21.96 7.55 0.39
N LYS A 87 23.10 7.91 -0.21
CA LYS A 87 23.98 7.03 -1.00
C LYS A 87 24.58 5.91 -0.14
N ASP A 88 23.74 5.01 0.34
CA ASP A 88 24.16 3.84 1.09
C ASP A 88 24.51 2.77 0.07
N PHE A 89 25.74 2.87 -0.41
CA PHE A 89 26.37 1.86 -1.22
C PHE A 89 26.67 0.65 -0.31
N VAL A 90 25.94 -0.44 -0.50
CA VAL A 90 26.20 -1.71 0.17
C VAL A 90 27.36 -2.37 -0.56
N THR A 91 28.56 -2.23 0.02
CA THR A 91 29.75 -2.90 -0.52
C THR A 91 29.65 -4.40 -0.32
N PHE A 92 29.84 -5.16 -1.39
CA PHE A 92 30.02 -6.60 -1.31
C PHE A 92 31.48 -6.90 -0.97
N PRO A 93 31.76 -7.70 0.06
CA PRO A 93 33.13 -8.08 0.41
C PRO A 93 33.81 -8.78 -0.78
N GLN A 94 35.07 -8.42 -1.03
CA GLN A 94 35.89 -9.11 -2.01
C GLN A 94 36.30 -10.48 -1.47
N THR A 95 36.19 -11.53 -2.28
CA THR A 95 36.69 -12.84 -1.89
C THR A 95 38.22 -12.85 -1.80
N LYS A 96 38.77 -13.75 -0.97
CA LYS A 96 40.23 -14.00 -0.92
C LYS A 96 40.76 -14.73 -2.16
N TYR A 97 39.87 -15.29 -2.96
CA TYR A 97 40.21 -16.01 -4.19
C TYR A 97 40.59 -15.01 -5.29
N LYS A 98 41.84 -15.09 -5.74
CA LYS A 98 42.42 -14.23 -6.79
C LYS A 98 42.89 -15.08 -7.96
N PRO A 99 42.01 -15.44 -8.90
CA PRO A 99 42.45 -16.07 -10.13
C PRO A 99 43.37 -15.11 -10.90
N GLN A 100 44.54 -15.60 -11.30
CA GLN A 100 45.52 -14.84 -12.06
C GLN A 100 45.29 -15.05 -13.55
N THR A 101 45.28 -13.97 -14.33
CA THR A 101 45.23 -14.02 -15.79
C THR A 101 46.14 -12.94 -16.35
N ASP A 102 46.73 -13.19 -17.52
CA ASP A 102 47.64 -12.25 -18.16
C ASP A 102 46.91 -11.13 -18.92
N THR A 103 45.62 -11.32 -19.20
CA THR A 103 44.82 -10.44 -20.09
C THR A 103 43.68 -9.70 -19.40
N ALA A 104 43.31 -10.11 -18.17
CA ALA A 104 42.19 -9.54 -17.42
C ALA A 104 42.51 -9.35 -15.93
N SER A 105 41.93 -8.30 -15.35
CA SER A 105 41.95 -8.08 -13.91
C SER A 105 40.62 -8.58 -13.33
N ILE A 106 40.69 -9.53 -12.40
CA ILE A 106 39.49 -10.19 -11.87
C ILE A 106 39.17 -9.65 -10.47
N PHE A 107 37.94 -9.20 -10.29
CA PHE A 107 37.37 -8.86 -8.98
C PHE A 107 36.15 -9.75 -8.71
N ILE A 108 36.16 -10.46 -7.59
CA ILE A 108 35.04 -11.32 -7.19
C ILE A 108 34.41 -10.75 -5.92
N ALA A 109 33.19 -10.27 -6.05
CA ALA A 109 32.36 -9.72 -4.98
C ALA A 109 31.44 -10.82 -4.41
N GLU A 110 31.38 -10.97 -3.09
CA GLU A 110 30.47 -11.90 -2.41
C GLU A 110 29.21 -11.18 -1.93
N ASN A 111 28.08 -11.54 -2.53
CA ASN A 111 26.75 -11.17 -2.08
C ASN A 111 26.35 -12.09 -0.92
N VAL A 112 26.92 -11.86 0.27
CA VAL A 112 26.75 -12.71 1.47
C VAL A 112 25.28 -12.99 1.80
N ASN A 113 24.43 -11.97 1.65
CA ASN A 113 23.01 -12.05 1.97
C ASN A 113 22.15 -12.56 0.80
N ARG A 114 22.76 -12.89 -0.35
CA ARG A 114 22.06 -13.30 -1.58
C ARG A 114 20.93 -12.33 -1.97
N PHE A 115 21.21 -11.03 -1.87
CA PHE A 115 20.27 -10.01 -2.34
C PHE A 115 19.89 -10.28 -3.79
N ALA A 116 18.59 -10.22 -4.07
CA ALA A 116 18.08 -10.23 -5.43
C ALA A 116 18.18 -8.82 -6.01
N ILE A 117 18.99 -8.67 -7.05
CA ILE A 117 19.42 -7.37 -7.58
C ILE A 117 19.24 -7.34 -9.10
N ASN A 118 19.03 -6.14 -9.64
CA ASN A 118 18.91 -5.89 -11.08
C ASN A 118 19.88 -4.80 -11.56
N SER A 119 20.78 -4.36 -10.70
CA SER A 119 21.89 -3.49 -11.07
C SER A 119 23.05 -3.71 -10.09
N LEU A 120 24.25 -3.40 -10.56
CA LEU A 120 25.49 -3.47 -9.82
C LEU A 120 26.23 -2.17 -10.02
N ALA A 121 26.92 -1.72 -8.97
CA ALA A 121 27.73 -0.52 -9.01
C ALA A 121 29.19 -0.88 -8.70
N ILE A 122 30.09 -0.36 -9.53
CA ILE A 122 31.53 -0.54 -9.43
C ILE A 122 32.20 0.81 -9.14
N THR A 123 33.04 0.85 -8.12
CA THR A 123 33.91 2.00 -7.86
C THR A 123 35.31 1.68 -8.31
N ILE A 124 35.85 2.51 -9.21
CA ILE A 124 37.21 2.39 -9.73
C ILE A 124 38.04 3.61 -9.33
N ARG A 125 39.38 3.47 -9.27
CA ARG A 125 40.25 4.64 -9.23
C ARG A 125 40.09 5.45 -10.52
N ASN A 126 40.08 6.77 -10.37
CA ASN A 126 39.93 7.70 -11.48
C ASN A 126 41.02 7.45 -12.53
N THR A 127 40.62 7.27 -13.78
CA THR A 127 41.49 6.91 -14.90
C THR A 127 40.88 7.35 -16.23
N ALA A 128 41.72 7.73 -17.19
CA ALA A 128 41.32 8.19 -18.51
C ALA A 128 41.45 7.08 -19.58
N VAL A 129 41.30 5.81 -19.19
CA VAL A 129 41.47 4.66 -20.11
C VAL A 129 40.13 4.00 -20.41
N SER A 130 39.85 3.77 -21.69
CA SER A 130 38.67 3.02 -22.13
C SER A 130 38.90 1.51 -21.94
N ARG A 131 37.99 0.84 -21.22
CA ARG A 131 38.03 -0.60 -20.94
C ARG A 131 36.62 -1.17 -20.94
N THR A 132 36.52 -2.46 -21.21
CA THR A 132 35.27 -3.22 -21.08
C THR A 132 35.36 -4.23 -19.95
N ILE A 133 34.23 -4.52 -19.32
CA ILE A 133 34.09 -5.55 -18.31
C ILE A 133 33.08 -6.62 -18.74
N ASN A 134 33.32 -7.85 -18.31
CA ASN A 134 32.35 -8.93 -18.36
C ASN A 134 31.92 -9.28 -16.94
N LEU A 135 30.63 -9.53 -16.76
CA LEU A 135 30.02 -9.91 -15.50
C LEU A 135 29.51 -11.35 -15.57
N SER A 136 29.93 -12.16 -14.61
CA SER A 136 29.45 -13.54 -14.42
C SER A 136 29.00 -13.80 -12.99
N GLY A 137 28.09 -14.75 -12.80
CA GLY A 137 27.57 -15.19 -11.50
C GLY A 137 27.98 -16.62 -11.16
N SER A 138 28.19 -16.90 -9.88
CA SER A 138 28.45 -18.24 -9.35
C SER A 138 27.86 -18.39 -7.95
N ASP A 139 27.52 -19.62 -7.56
CA ASP A 139 27.11 -19.95 -6.20
C ASP A 139 28.19 -20.71 -5.40
N ASP A 140 29.21 -21.24 -6.08
CA ASP A 140 30.18 -22.17 -5.52
C ASP A 140 31.65 -21.85 -5.86
N LEU A 141 31.91 -20.71 -6.52
CA LEU A 141 33.20 -20.26 -7.07
C LEU A 141 33.79 -21.17 -8.16
N LYS A 142 33.11 -22.25 -8.55
CA LYS A 142 33.58 -23.25 -9.52
C LYS A 142 32.86 -23.10 -10.85
N HIS A 143 31.54 -23.03 -10.82
CA HIS A 143 30.70 -22.89 -12.00
C HIS A 143 30.29 -21.44 -12.19
N TRP A 144 30.64 -20.86 -13.33
CA TRP A 144 30.39 -19.45 -13.66
C TRP A 144 29.46 -19.34 -14.85
N TYR A 145 28.45 -18.48 -14.74
CA TYR A 145 27.45 -18.23 -15.77
C TYR A 145 27.49 -16.76 -16.17
N ALA A 146 27.50 -16.48 -17.47
CA ALA A 146 27.49 -15.11 -17.97
C ALA A 146 26.19 -14.40 -17.55
N ILE A 147 26.32 -13.16 -17.06
CA ILE A 147 25.19 -12.29 -16.71
C ILE A 147 25.07 -11.16 -17.73
N LYS A 148 26.19 -10.50 -18.04
CA LYS A 148 26.26 -9.41 -19.01
C LYS A 148 27.70 -9.23 -19.50
N GLU A 149 27.88 -9.01 -20.78
CA GLU A 149 29.20 -8.90 -21.42
C GLU A 149 29.40 -7.53 -22.06
N ASN A 150 30.67 -7.17 -22.30
CA ASN A 150 31.08 -5.97 -23.02
C ASN A 150 30.53 -4.66 -22.44
N ILE A 151 30.45 -4.57 -21.11
CA ILE A 151 30.02 -3.35 -20.43
C ILE A 151 31.18 -2.34 -20.53
N GLU A 152 30.95 -1.20 -21.17
CA GLU A 152 31.94 -0.14 -21.25
C GLU A 152 32.08 0.59 -19.91
N LEU A 153 33.32 0.72 -19.42
CA LEU A 153 33.63 1.61 -18.32
C LEU A 153 33.72 3.04 -18.84
N ALA A 154 33.00 3.95 -18.18
CA ALA A 154 33.11 5.37 -18.45
C ALA A 154 34.55 5.83 -18.19
N THR A 155 34.98 6.85 -18.93
CA THR A 155 36.27 7.52 -18.75
C THR A 155 36.02 8.86 -18.04
N PRO A 156 35.83 8.85 -16.72
CA PRO A 156 35.53 10.06 -15.98
C PRO A 156 36.76 10.98 -15.98
N ASN A 157 36.61 12.22 -16.44
CA ASN A 157 37.64 13.25 -16.27
C ASN A 157 37.28 14.12 -15.07
N ALA A 158 37.21 13.52 -13.88
CA ALA A 158 36.81 14.24 -12.67
C ALA A 158 38.02 14.96 -12.07
N ALA A 159 38.04 16.29 -12.13
CA ALA A 159 39.15 17.13 -11.66
C ALA A 159 39.43 17.04 -10.14
N HIS A 160 38.46 16.57 -9.34
CA HIS A 160 38.52 16.65 -7.87
C HIS A 160 38.23 15.35 -7.11
N ASN A 161 37.98 14.22 -7.79
CA ASN A 161 37.69 12.94 -7.14
C ASN A 161 38.70 11.85 -7.55
N ALA A 162 39.30 11.17 -6.56
CA ALA A 162 40.26 10.09 -6.78
C ALA A 162 39.62 8.77 -7.26
N THR A 163 38.29 8.69 -7.21
CA THR A 163 37.50 7.51 -7.60
C THR A 163 36.25 7.92 -8.35
N TYR A 164 35.74 6.99 -9.15
CA TYR A 164 34.48 7.14 -9.86
C TYR A 164 33.63 5.88 -9.69
N GLN A 165 32.35 6.08 -9.39
CA GLN A 165 31.36 5.01 -9.29
C GLN A 165 30.52 4.99 -10.56
N GLN A 166 30.42 3.82 -11.18
CA GLN A 166 29.54 3.54 -12.30
C GLN A 166 28.53 2.48 -11.92
N SER A 167 27.25 2.76 -12.12
CA SER A 167 26.17 1.77 -11.97
C SER A 167 25.75 1.27 -13.34
N PHE A 168 25.39 -0.01 -13.43
CA PHE A 168 24.87 -0.61 -14.66
C PHE A 168 23.81 -1.67 -14.36
N ASP A 169 22.79 -1.71 -15.21
CA ASP A 169 21.70 -2.68 -15.09
C ASP A 169 22.13 -4.08 -15.49
N ILE A 170 21.61 -5.08 -14.78
CA ILE A 170 21.82 -6.50 -15.01
C ILE A 170 20.47 -7.24 -14.99
N PRO A 171 20.36 -8.41 -15.65
CA PRO A 171 19.23 -9.30 -15.43
C PRO A 171 19.06 -9.60 -13.94
N PHE A 172 17.80 -9.71 -13.50
CA PHE A 172 17.47 -10.03 -12.11
C PHE A 172 18.22 -11.30 -11.65
N SER A 173 19.07 -11.15 -10.63
CA SER A 173 20.03 -12.17 -10.20
C SER A 173 20.23 -12.16 -8.69
N ASN A 174 20.50 -13.31 -8.09
CA ASN A 174 20.79 -13.46 -6.65
C ASN A 174 22.00 -14.39 -6.37
N TYR A 175 22.89 -14.53 -7.34
CA TYR A 175 24.12 -15.33 -7.20
C TYR A 175 24.91 -14.91 -5.95
N ARG A 176 25.51 -15.89 -5.27
CA ARG A 176 26.37 -15.62 -4.11
C ARG A 176 27.63 -14.84 -4.50
N TYR A 177 28.18 -15.08 -5.68
CA TYR A 177 29.41 -14.46 -6.15
C TYR A 177 29.20 -13.80 -7.51
N PHE A 178 29.65 -12.55 -7.63
CA PHE A 178 29.71 -11.81 -8.88
C PHE A 178 31.18 -11.61 -9.27
N LYS A 179 31.56 -12.09 -10.45
CA LYS A 179 32.90 -11.92 -11.00
C LYS A 179 32.88 -10.85 -12.08
N ILE A 180 33.75 -9.88 -11.91
CA ILE A 180 33.99 -8.77 -12.82
C ILE A 180 35.36 -9.00 -13.45
N ASP A 181 35.35 -9.28 -14.75
CA ASP A 181 36.56 -9.49 -15.55
C ASP A 181 36.82 -8.22 -16.36
N VAL A 182 37.83 -7.43 -15.96
CA VAL A 182 38.23 -6.20 -16.68
C VAL A 182 39.26 -6.56 -17.75
N ASN A 183 38.88 -6.42 -19.01
CA ASN A 183 39.76 -6.73 -20.12
C ASN A 183 40.81 -5.62 -20.32
N HIS A 184 42.10 -5.93 -20.11
CA HIS A 184 43.19 -4.96 -20.26
C HIS A 184 44.16 -5.28 -21.41
N LYS A 185 43.99 -6.39 -22.15
CA LYS A 185 44.78 -6.74 -23.36
C LYS A 185 46.30 -6.57 -23.15
N ASN A 186 46.86 -7.11 -22.07
CA ASN A 186 48.27 -7.02 -21.66
C ASN A 186 48.80 -5.61 -21.36
N LYS A 187 47.92 -4.61 -21.17
CA LYS A 187 48.26 -3.30 -20.63
C LYS A 187 48.06 -3.27 -19.11
N ASP A 188 48.50 -2.18 -18.46
CA ASP A 188 48.22 -1.97 -17.04
C ASP A 188 46.71 -2.06 -16.74
N GLY A 189 46.39 -2.75 -15.65
CA GLY A 189 45.02 -2.97 -15.19
C GLY A 189 44.38 -1.73 -14.56
N ILE A 190 43.05 -1.76 -14.42
CA ILE A 190 42.31 -0.76 -13.63
C ILE A 190 42.15 -1.28 -12.20
N ALA A 191 42.37 -0.40 -11.23
CA ALA A 191 42.11 -0.71 -9.83
C ALA A 191 40.61 -0.56 -9.51
N ILE A 192 39.93 -1.70 -9.31
CA ILE A 192 38.60 -1.75 -8.70
C ILE A 192 38.76 -1.56 -7.19
N VAL A 193 38.11 -0.53 -6.64
CA VAL A 193 38.11 -0.21 -5.21
C VAL A 193 37.08 -1.05 -4.48
N ASN A 194 35.85 -1.08 -4.99
CA ASN A 194 34.78 -1.89 -4.45
C ASN A 194 33.70 -2.16 -5.52
N VAL A 195 32.87 -3.15 -5.22
CA VAL A 195 31.67 -3.51 -5.98
C VAL A 195 30.54 -3.67 -4.98
N GLY A 196 29.34 -3.29 -5.37
CA GLY A 196 28.19 -3.31 -4.47
C GLY A 196 26.92 -2.92 -5.19
N ILE A 197 25.94 -2.53 -4.39
CA ILE A 197 24.64 -2.06 -4.86
C ILE A 197 24.26 -0.79 -4.11
N ASP A 198 23.52 0.09 -4.78
CA ASP A 198 22.85 1.18 -4.08
C ASP A 198 21.65 0.57 -3.29
N LYS A 199 21.47 0.89 -2.00
CA LYS A 199 20.39 0.33 -1.15
C LYS A 199 19.00 0.42 -1.79
N LYS A 200 18.73 1.43 -2.61
CA LYS A 200 17.47 1.59 -3.40
C LYS A 200 17.17 0.41 -4.32
N GLN A 201 18.18 -0.41 -4.65
CA GLN A 201 18.09 -1.57 -5.52
C GLN A 201 17.93 -2.89 -4.78
N ILE A 202 17.93 -2.88 -3.44
CA ILE A 202 17.46 -4.03 -2.68
C ILE A 202 15.93 -4.08 -2.88
N ILE A 203 15.51 -4.90 -3.83
CA ILE A 203 14.09 -5.13 -4.08
C ILE A 203 13.56 -5.91 -2.86
N HIS A 204 13.04 -5.18 -1.87
CA HIS A 204 12.13 -5.76 -0.90
C HIS A 204 10.89 -6.18 -1.68
N SER A 205 10.83 -7.45 -2.06
CA SER A 205 9.68 -8.00 -2.76
C SER A 205 8.44 -7.72 -1.90
N PRO A 206 7.35 -7.20 -2.49
CA PRO A 206 6.13 -6.93 -1.74
C PRO A 206 5.68 -8.21 -1.06
N THR A 207 5.52 -8.15 0.27
CA THR A 207 5.03 -9.27 1.06
C THR A 207 3.51 -9.21 1.14
N TYR A 208 2.86 -10.36 1.00
CA TYR A 208 1.40 -10.47 1.03
C TYR A 208 0.93 -11.39 2.14
N THR A 209 -0.25 -11.09 2.69
CA THR A 209 -0.97 -11.95 3.63
C THR A 209 -2.20 -12.54 2.94
N PRO A 210 -2.43 -13.86 3.01
CA PRO A 210 -3.66 -14.48 2.52
C PRO A 210 -4.91 -13.91 3.21
N ILE A 211 -5.96 -13.71 2.43
CA ILE A 211 -7.30 -13.39 2.94
C ILE A 211 -8.02 -14.72 3.12
N GLU A 212 -8.35 -15.02 4.38
CA GLU A 212 -9.08 -16.23 4.75
C GLU A 212 -10.60 -16.07 4.52
N GLY A 213 -11.32 -17.19 4.41
CA GLY A 213 -12.79 -17.18 4.35
C GLY A 213 -13.39 -16.78 2.99
N SER A 214 -12.63 -16.86 1.90
CA SER A 214 -13.16 -16.63 0.55
C SER A 214 -13.86 -17.86 -0.02
N SER A 215 -14.86 -17.63 -0.86
CA SER A 215 -15.48 -18.66 -1.70
C SER A 215 -15.47 -18.20 -3.15
N PHE A 216 -15.45 -19.15 -4.09
CA PHE A 216 -15.53 -18.81 -5.51
C PHE A 216 -16.45 -19.77 -6.27
N SER A 217 -16.99 -19.27 -7.38
CA SER A 217 -17.77 -20.06 -8.33
C SER A 217 -17.38 -19.68 -9.75
N GLN A 218 -17.35 -20.64 -10.66
CA GLN A 218 -17.12 -20.44 -12.08
C GLN A 218 -18.40 -20.74 -12.87
N LYS A 219 -18.73 -19.90 -13.86
CA LYS A 219 -19.78 -20.12 -14.85
C LYS A 219 -19.22 -19.79 -16.23
N ASP A 220 -19.28 -20.77 -17.13
CA ASP A 220 -18.80 -20.60 -18.49
C ASP A 220 -19.96 -20.27 -19.45
N SER A 221 -19.71 -19.38 -20.41
CA SER A 221 -20.68 -18.99 -21.44
C SER A 221 -19.95 -18.69 -22.74
N ASP A 222 -20.19 -19.51 -23.76
CA ASP A 222 -19.61 -19.41 -25.11
C ASP A 222 -18.11 -19.02 -25.08
N LYS A 223 -17.78 -17.75 -25.30
CA LYS A 223 -16.40 -17.24 -25.38
C LYS A 223 -15.84 -16.65 -24.07
N ILE A 224 -16.57 -16.72 -22.95
CA ILE A 224 -16.17 -16.09 -21.68
C ILE A 224 -16.40 -17.03 -20.50
N SER A 225 -15.39 -17.17 -19.64
CA SER A 225 -15.51 -17.78 -18.32
C SER A 225 -15.66 -16.70 -17.25
N TYR A 226 -16.74 -16.77 -16.47
CA TYR A 226 -17.04 -15.84 -15.38
C TYR A 226 -16.71 -16.49 -14.04
N ILE A 227 -15.78 -15.90 -13.30
CA ILE A 227 -15.41 -16.34 -11.95
C ILE A 227 -15.90 -15.26 -10.98
N THR A 228 -16.69 -15.65 -9.99
CA THR A 228 -17.12 -14.76 -8.90
C THR A 228 -16.45 -15.21 -7.62
N VAL A 229 -15.71 -14.32 -6.97
CA VAL A 229 -15.09 -14.54 -5.66
C VAL A 229 -15.84 -13.70 -4.63
N LYS A 230 -16.28 -14.31 -3.54
CA LYS A 230 -17.05 -13.67 -2.47
C LYS A 230 -16.32 -13.76 -1.14
N PHE A 231 -16.44 -12.69 -0.37
CA PHE A 231 -15.89 -12.52 0.98
C PHE A 231 -16.99 -12.14 1.97
N ASP A 232 -16.77 -12.39 3.26
CA ASP A 232 -17.68 -12.00 4.34
C ASP A 232 -17.67 -10.47 4.58
N GLU A 233 -16.50 -9.86 4.44
CA GLU A 233 -16.25 -8.43 4.60
C GLU A 233 -15.59 -7.78 3.39
N ALA A 234 -15.57 -6.44 3.38
CA ALA A 234 -15.00 -5.65 2.30
C ALA A 234 -13.47 -5.56 2.46
N TYR A 235 -12.76 -6.62 2.09
CA TYR A 235 -11.30 -6.67 2.18
C TYR A 235 -10.63 -5.79 1.11
N GLN A 236 -9.44 -5.29 1.44
CA GLN A 236 -8.53 -4.74 0.45
C GLN A 236 -7.80 -5.91 -0.24
N ILE A 237 -8.10 -6.13 -1.51
CA ILE A 237 -7.49 -7.18 -2.31
C ILE A 237 -6.45 -6.54 -3.22
N ASN A 238 -5.22 -7.05 -3.16
CA ASN A 238 -4.10 -6.56 -3.96
C ASN A 238 -3.61 -7.56 -5.01
N GLN A 239 -3.85 -8.85 -4.77
CA GLN A 239 -3.51 -9.90 -5.71
C GLN A 239 -4.48 -11.09 -5.61
N LEU A 240 -4.81 -11.71 -6.74
CA LEU A 240 -5.46 -13.01 -6.82
C LEU A 240 -4.51 -14.01 -7.45
N LYS A 241 -4.27 -15.12 -6.77
CA LYS A 241 -3.51 -16.26 -7.28
C LYS A 241 -4.49 -17.35 -7.70
N LEU A 242 -4.54 -17.63 -9.00
CA LEU A 242 -5.35 -18.71 -9.54
C LEU A 242 -4.59 -20.03 -9.52
N GLN A 243 -5.30 -21.14 -9.42
CA GLN A 243 -4.79 -22.46 -9.75
C GLN A 243 -5.59 -22.97 -10.94
N ILE A 244 -4.90 -23.20 -12.05
CA ILE A 244 -5.50 -23.55 -13.35
C ILE A 244 -5.25 -25.01 -13.65
N ALA A 245 -6.26 -25.69 -14.19
CA ALA A 245 -6.19 -27.03 -14.72
C ALA A 245 -6.87 -27.15 -16.10
N GLY A 246 -6.70 -28.30 -16.74
CA GLY A 246 -7.39 -28.65 -17.99
C GLY A 246 -6.77 -28.07 -19.27
N ALA A 247 -5.86 -27.10 -19.19
CA ALA A 247 -5.17 -26.52 -20.34
C ALA A 247 -3.66 -26.48 -20.16
N LYS A 248 -2.91 -27.20 -21.00
CA LYS A 248 -1.43 -27.23 -20.98
C LYS A 248 -0.81 -25.96 -21.55
N TYR A 249 -1.43 -25.41 -22.60
CA TYR A 249 -1.00 -24.20 -23.27
C TYR A 249 -2.17 -23.24 -23.34
N TYR A 250 -2.02 -22.07 -22.73
CA TYR A 250 -3.04 -21.03 -22.79
C TYR A 250 -2.41 -19.65 -22.73
N LYS A 251 -3.12 -18.69 -23.32
CA LYS A 251 -2.86 -17.26 -23.26
C LYS A 251 -4.23 -16.57 -23.38
N ARG A 252 -4.70 -15.91 -22.31
CA ARG A 252 -6.08 -15.41 -22.19
C ARG A 252 -6.09 -14.01 -21.62
N LYS A 253 -6.86 -13.12 -22.24
CA LYS A 253 -7.18 -11.81 -21.65
C LYS A 253 -8.13 -12.00 -20.46
N VAL A 254 -7.90 -11.22 -19.42
CA VAL A 254 -8.64 -11.27 -18.17
C VAL A 254 -9.07 -9.87 -17.77
N ARG A 255 -10.36 -9.69 -17.49
CA ARG A 255 -10.92 -8.45 -16.92
C ARG A 255 -11.36 -8.70 -15.50
N ILE A 256 -11.03 -7.78 -14.61
CA ILE A 256 -11.29 -7.89 -13.17
C ILE A 256 -12.15 -6.72 -12.74
N TYR A 257 -13.29 -7.02 -12.12
CA TYR A 257 -14.26 -6.06 -11.65
C TYR A 257 -14.43 -6.20 -10.14
N GLN A 258 -14.56 -5.09 -9.43
CA GLN A 258 -15.12 -5.07 -8.08
C GLN A 258 -16.62 -4.80 -8.16
N VAL A 259 -17.38 -5.32 -7.20
CA VAL A 259 -18.82 -5.09 -7.12
C VAL A 259 -19.16 -4.41 -5.80
N ASN A 260 -19.58 -3.15 -5.87
CA ASN A 260 -19.96 -2.36 -4.70
C ASN A 260 -21.41 -1.91 -4.87
N ASN A 261 -22.25 -2.18 -3.86
CA ASN A 261 -23.69 -1.86 -3.89
C ASN A 261 -24.43 -2.39 -5.13
N GLY A 262 -23.97 -3.51 -5.70
CA GLY A 262 -24.55 -4.11 -6.91
C GLY A 262 -24.00 -3.55 -8.23
N GLU A 263 -23.19 -2.49 -8.19
CA GLU A 263 -22.56 -1.90 -9.37
C GLU A 263 -21.18 -2.51 -9.62
N GLU A 264 -20.91 -2.86 -10.88
CA GLU A 264 -19.62 -3.39 -11.31
C GLU A 264 -18.72 -2.27 -11.82
N SER A 265 -17.49 -2.19 -11.31
CA SER A 265 -16.48 -1.28 -11.84
C SER A 265 -15.21 -2.05 -12.21
N LEU A 266 -14.71 -1.84 -13.43
CA LEU A 266 -13.46 -2.45 -13.89
C LEU A 266 -12.29 -1.92 -13.06
N VAL A 267 -11.51 -2.85 -12.48
CA VAL A 267 -10.34 -2.55 -11.64
C VAL A 267 -9.05 -2.76 -12.42
N ASN A 268 -8.99 -3.82 -13.25
CA ASN A 268 -7.82 -4.11 -14.07
C ASN A 268 -8.18 -4.98 -15.28
N GLU A 269 -7.41 -4.85 -16.35
CA GLU A 269 -7.41 -5.74 -17.51
C GLU A 269 -5.98 -6.23 -17.76
N THR A 270 -5.80 -7.54 -17.85
CA THR A 270 -4.48 -8.18 -17.91
C THR A 270 -4.55 -9.49 -18.69
N GLU A 271 -3.49 -10.30 -18.64
CA GLU A 271 -3.37 -11.56 -19.35
C GLU A 271 -2.79 -12.65 -18.45
N ILE A 272 -3.33 -13.87 -18.59
CA ILE A 272 -2.77 -15.08 -17.98
C ILE A 272 -2.22 -15.99 -19.08
N THR A 273 -1.09 -16.64 -18.78
CA THR A 273 -0.39 -17.53 -19.71
C THR A 273 0.13 -18.76 -18.98
N SER A 274 0.29 -19.89 -19.68
CA SER A 274 0.90 -21.10 -19.15
C SER A 274 2.42 -20.98 -18.90
N LEU A 275 3.05 -19.87 -19.30
CA LEU A 275 4.48 -19.61 -19.11
C LEU A 275 4.83 -18.99 -17.75
N SER A 276 3.83 -18.55 -16.99
CA SER A 276 4.02 -17.91 -15.69
C SER A 276 2.93 -18.32 -14.71
N ALA A 277 3.16 -18.08 -13.42
CA ALA A 277 2.13 -18.26 -12.42
C ALA A 277 0.95 -17.30 -12.72
N PRO A 278 -0.31 -17.76 -12.71
CA PRO A 278 -1.47 -16.93 -13.01
C PRO A 278 -1.81 -16.04 -11.80
N LEU A 279 -1.02 -14.98 -11.65
CA LEU A 279 -1.15 -13.93 -10.65
C LEU A 279 -1.82 -12.71 -11.28
N LEU A 280 -2.93 -12.30 -10.68
CA LEU A 280 -3.68 -11.12 -11.10
C LEU A 280 -3.48 -10.02 -10.06
N ASN A 281 -2.84 -8.93 -10.44
CA ASN A 281 -2.67 -7.77 -9.56
C ASN A 281 -3.87 -6.82 -9.68
N LEU A 282 -4.30 -6.22 -8.58
CA LEU A 282 -5.44 -5.31 -8.53
C LEU A 282 -5.34 -4.40 -7.29
N SER A 283 -6.25 -3.43 -7.18
CA SER A 283 -6.47 -2.69 -5.94
C SER A 283 -7.97 -2.46 -5.80
N ALA A 284 -8.62 -3.27 -4.98
CA ALA A 284 -10.06 -3.22 -4.80
C ALA A 284 -10.41 -3.42 -3.33
N LYS A 285 -11.32 -2.60 -2.80
CA LYS A 285 -11.90 -2.79 -1.47
C LYS A 285 -13.36 -3.21 -1.61
N THR A 286 -13.63 -4.51 -1.50
CA THR A 286 -14.96 -5.03 -1.85
C THR A 286 -15.23 -6.40 -1.23
N LYS A 287 -16.52 -6.76 -1.15
CA LYS A 287 -16.97 -8.11 -0.78
C LYS A 287 -17.02 -9.08 -1.96
N VAL A 288 -16.99 -8.58 -3.19
CA VAL A 288 -17.17 -9.41 -4.38
C VAL A 288 -16.25 -8.95 -5.51
N ILE A 289 -15.46 -9.88 -6.03
CA ILE A 289 -14.69 -9.71 -7.26
C ILE A 289 -15.31 -10.57 -8.35
N LYS A 290 -15.49 -10.00 -9.54
CA LYS A 290 -15.84 -10.72 -10.76
C LYS A 290 -14.66 -10.71 -11.72
N ILE A 291 -14.32 -11.88 -12.25
CA ILE A 291 -13.25 -12.06 -13.22
C ILE A 291 -13.89 -12.61 -14.49
N GLN A 292 -13.57 -12.00 -15.62
CA GLN A 292 -13.95 -12.50 -16.95
C GLN A 292 -12.68 -12.97 -17.65
N ILE A 293 -12.59 -14.25 -18.00
CA ILE A 293 -11.53 -14.79 -18.83
C ILE A 293 -12.09 -14.93 -20.24
N LEU A 294 -11.49 -14.22 -21.20
CA LEU A 294 -11.88 -14.28 -22.60
C LEU A 294 -11.23 -15.52 -23.22
N ASN A 295 -12.06 -16.49 -23.59
CA ASN A 295 -11.64 -17.76 -24.17
C ASN A 295 -11.47 -17.68 -25.70
N ASP A 296 -12.08 -16.70 -26.35
CA ASP A 296 -12.20 -16.62 -27.81
C ASP A 296 -12.74 -17.95 -28.37
N ASP A 297 -12.03 -18.60 -29.30
CA ASP A 297 -12.44 -19.88 -29.89
C ASP A 297 -11.86 -21.10 -29.13
N ASN A 298 -11.31 -20.89 -27.93
CA ASN A 298 -10.72 -21.97 -27.15
C ASN A 298 -11.70 -22.53 -26.11
N PRO A 299 -11.49 -23.79 -25.66
CA PRO A 299 -12.21 -24.31 -24.52
C PRO A 299 -11.99 -23.47 -23.25
N ALA A 300 -13.02 -23.43 -22.40
CA ALA A 300 -12.96 -22.80 -21.09
C ALA A 300 -11.86 -23.42 -20.22
N ILE A 301 -11.13 -22.57 -19.50
CA ILE A 301 -10.10 -23.00 -18.54
C ILE A 301 -10.76 -23.38 -17.22
N ILE A 302 -10.31 -24.47 -16.59
CA ILE A 302 -10.81 -24.88 -15.28
C ILE A 302 -10.02 -24.17 -14.19
N VAL A 303 -10.70 -23.38 -13.35
CA VAL A 303 -10.10 -22.76 -12.15
C VAL A 303 -10.35 -23.65 -10.93
N GLN A 304 -9.29 -24.25 -10.40
CA GLN A 304 -9.35 -25.14 -9.23
C GLN A 304 -9.41 -24.39 -7.91
N SER A 305 -8.71 -23.26 -7.82
CA SER A 305 -8.75 -22.41 -6.62
C SER A 305 -8.43 -20.95 -6.96
N VAL A 306 -8.92 -20.06 -6.10
CA VAL A 306 -8.61 -18.63 -6.13
C VAL A 306 -8.18 -18.21 -4.73
N LYS A 307 -6.91 -17.83 -4.58
CA LYS A 307 -6.38 -17.27 -3.32
C LYS A 307 -6.28 -15.78 -3.42
N ALA A 308 -6.97 -15.06 -2.55
CA ALA A 308 -6.88 -13.62 -2.46
C ALA A 308 -5.81 -13.20 -1.45
N LEU A 309 -5.08 -12.15 -1.79
CA LEU A 309 -3.89 -11.69 -1.08
C LEU A 309 -3.96 -10.18 -0.87
N GLN A 310 -3.68 -9.74 0.35
CA GLN A 310 -3.55 -8.33 0.72
C GLN A 310 -2.08 -7.98 0.84
N LEU A 311 -1.69 -6.81 0.33
CA LEU A 311 -0.34 -6.27 0.53
C LEU A 311 -0.15 -5.93 2.01
N ASN A 312 0.97 -6.36 2.59
CA ASN A 312 1.23 -6.13 4.01
C ASN A 312 1.42 -4.63 4.28
N LYS A 313 0.68 -4.13 5.28
CA LYS A 313 0.83 -2.78 5.81
C LYS A 313 1.20 -2.83 7.29
N TRP A 314 1.91 -1.80 7.73
CA TRP A 314 2.45 -1.71 9.09
C TRP A 314 2.17 -0.33 9.66
N LEU A 315 1.92 -0.26 10.97
CA LEU A 315 2.06 0.97 11.73
C LEU A 315 3.39 0.93 12.48
N ILE A 316 4.02 2.08 12.66
CA ILE A 316 5.21 2.22 13.49
C ILE A 316 4.93 3.27 14.55
N CYS A 317 5.09 2.90 15.81
CA CYS A 317 4.89 3.78 16.94
C CYS A 317 5.86 3.45 18.09
N TYR A 318 6.05 4.40 18.99
CA TYR A 318 6.80 4.19 20.21
C TYR A 318 5.88 3.63 21.30
N LEU A 319 6.29 2.53 21.92
CA LEU A 319 5.56 1.86 23.00
C LEU A 319 6.44 1.83 24.25
N GLU A 320 5.85 2.12 25.40
CA GLU A 320 6.51 2.04 26.71
C GLU A 320 6.41 0.63 27.28
N LYS A 321 7.44 0.24 28.03
CA LYS A 321 7.49 -1.06 28.71
C LYS A 321 6.31 -1.22 29.66
N SER A 322 5.69 -2.40 29.65
CA SER A 322 4.57 -2.78 30.53
C SER A 322 3.30 -1.91 30.42
N GLN A 323 3.22 -0.98 29.46
CA GLN A 323 2.01 -0.22 29.21
C GLN A 323 1.06 -0.99 28.27
N GLN A 324 -0.25 -0.84 28.49
CA GLN A 324 -1.27 -1.42 27.61
C GLN A 324 -1.73 -0.39 26.58
N TYR A 325 -1.84 -0.86 25.33
CA TYR A 325 -2.28 -0.06 24.20
C TYR A 325 -3.36 -0.79 23.40
N HIS A 326 -4.12 -0.03 22.64
CA HIS A 326 -5.12 -0.57 21.75
C HIS A 326 -5.29 0.28 20.49
N LEU A 327 -5.62 -0.41 19.40
CA LEU A 327 -6.04 0.19 18.14
C LEU A 327 -7.53 0.51 18.20
N LEU A 328 -7.92 1.63 17.63
CA LEU A 328 -9.32 2.03 17.38
C LEU A 328 -9.50 2.27 15.87
N PHE A 329 -10.61 1.81 15.32
CA PHE A 329 -10.92 1.91 13.88
C PHE A 329 -12.42 1.70 13.59
N GLY A 330 -12.83 1.93 12.35
CA GLY A 330 -14.22 1.78 11.88
C GLY A 330 -15.07 3.05 11.98
N ASP A 331 -14.43 4.22 12.07
CA ASP A 331 -15.11 5.52 11.99
C ASP A 331 -15.04 6.03 10.55
N SER A 332 -16.18 6.05 9.85
CA SER A 332 -16.27 6.52 8.47
C SER A 332 -16.14 8.04 8.30
N THR A 333 -16.11 8.79 9.39
CA THR A 333 -16.00 10.26 9.39
C THR A 333 -14.64 10.75 9.87
N ALA A 334 -13.80 9.85 10.36
CA ALA A 334 -12.46 10.18 10.82
C ALA A 334 -11.58 10.67 9.68
N VAL A 335 -10.78 11.69 9.97
CA VAL A 335 -9.74 12.23 9.08
C VAL A 335 -8.38 11.69 9.51
N ALA A 336 -7.47 11.48 8.56
CA ALA A 336 -6.12 11.00 8.86
C ALA A 336 -5.40 11.93 9.84
N PRO A 337 -4.73 11.41 10.88
CA PRO A 337 -4.01 12.25 11.83
C PRO A 337 -2.71 12.75 11.21
N GLN A 338 -2.34 14.00 11.51
CA GLN A 338 -1.07 14.58 11.12
C GLN A 338 -0.15 14.65 12.33
N TYR A 339 0.86 13.77 12.38
CA TYR A 339 1.82 13.69 13.47
C TYR A 339 3.20 14.18 13.03
N ASP A 340 3.92 14.83 13.94
CA ASP A 340 5.30 15.26 13.72
C ASP A 340 6.25 14.09 13.48
N LEU A 341 5.88 12.88 13.92
CA LEU A 341 6.66 11.65 13.70
C LEU A 341 6.94 11.41 12.20
N ASN A 342 6.08 11.90 11.30
CA ASN A 342 6.29 11.85 9.85
C ASN A 342 7.57 12.58 9.39
N ALA A 343 8.08 13.55 10.17
CA ALA A 343 9.31 14.29 9.86
C ALA A 343 10.59 13.59 10.35
N PHE A 344 10.47 12.54 11.18
CA PHE A 344 11.60 11.85 11.82
C PHE A 344 11.76 10.41 11.35
N THR A 345 11.25 10.09 10.15
CA THR A 345 11.35 8.75 9.56
C THR A 345 12.81 8.32 9.36
N ASP A 346 13.70 9.27 9.10
CA ASP A 346 15.16 9.06 8.97
C ASP A 346 15.83 8.58 10.27
N SER A 347 15.16 8.70 11.42
CA SER A 347 15.68 8.25 12.71
C SER A 347 15.29 6.80 13.03
N LEU A 348 14.41 6.18 12.23
CA LEU A 348 13.80 4.87 12.48
C LEU A 348 14.55 3.70 11.78
N HIS A 349 15.80 3.91 11.37
CA HIS A 349 16.61 3.06 10.47
C HIS A 349 16.96 1.64 10.98
N GLN A 350 16.35 1.15 12.05
CA GLN A 350 16.65 -0.15 12.66
C GLN A 350 15.63 -1.22 12.27
N GLN A 351 16.03 -2.49 12.32
CA GLN A 351 15.08 -3.62 12.27
C GLN A 351 14.18 -3.54 13.50
N LEU A 352 12.96 -3.03 13.31
CA LEU A 352 12.00 -2.88 14.40
C LEU A 352 11.35 -4.22 14.76
N PRO A 353 11.21 -4.55 16.05
CA PRO A 353 10.45 -5.70 16.50
C PRO A 353 8.99 -5.61 16.03
N VAL A 354 8.45 -6.75 15.58
CA VAL A 354 7.09 -6.86 15.07
C VAL A 354 6.17 -7.41 16.16
N ILE A 355 5.03 -6.75 16.36
CA ILE A 355 3.95 -7.21 17.23
C ILE A 355 2.64 -7.32 16.44
N ALA A 356 1.75 -8.19 16.91
CA ALA A 356 0.42 -8.37 16.37
C ALA A 356 -0.61 -8.16 17.47
N TYR A 357 -1.72 -7.49 17.16
CA TYR A 357 -2.83 -7.31 18.08
C TYR A 357 -3.59 -8.63 18.32
N THR A 358 -4.28 -8.72 19.45
CA THR A 358 -5.09 -9.88 19.81
C THR A 358 -6.56 -9.65 19.44
N GLY A 359 -7.00 -10.25 18.33
CA GLY A 359 -8.40 -10.23 17.89
C GLY A 359 -8.97 -8.83 17.64
N ILE A 360 -10.23 -8.78 17.19
CA ILE A 360 -10.99 -7.55 16.99
C ILE A 360 -12.28 -7.68 17.78
N ILE A 361 -12.57 -6.70 18.63
CA ILE A 361 -13.79 -6.61 19.43
C ILE A 361 -14.57 -5.35 19.08
N ALA A 362 -15.86 -5.33 19.38
CA ALA A 362 -16.63 -4.09 19.38
C ALA A 362 -16.03 -3.13 20.42
N ASN A 363 -15.90 -1.85 20.06
CA ASN A 363 -15.39 -0.84 20.98
C ASN A 363 -16.45 -0.57 22.07
N PRO A 364 -16.17 -0.84 23.36
CA PRO A 364 -17.14 -0.59 24.44
C PRO A 364 -17.51 0.88 24.60
N ALA A 365 -16.65 1.81 24.15
CA ALA A 365 -16.88 3.24 24.20
C ALA A 365 -17.69 3.77 23.00
N HIS A 366 -18.04 2.92 22.02
CA HIS A 366 -18.81 3.33 20.85
C HIS A 366 -20.27 3.57 21.23
N LEU A 367 -20.71 4.82 21.20
CA LEU A 367 -22.10 5.17 21.38
C LEU A 367 -22.84 4.97 20.06
N VAL A 368 -23.80 4.05 20.03
CA VAL A 368 -24.70 3.92 18.88
C VAL A 368 -25.58 5.17 18.84
N THR A 369 -25.18 6.15 18.03
CA THR A 369 -26.10 7.24 17.68
C THR A 369 -27.24 6.59 16.93
N ALA A 370 -28.40 6.46 17.59
CA ALA A 370 -29.61 6.01 16.92
C ALA A 370 -29.77 6.86 15.65
N SER A 371 -29.75 6.20 14.49
CA SER A 371 -30.03 6.86 13.22
C SER A 371 -31.31 7.66 13.42
N LYS A 372 -31.21 9.00 13.39
CA LYS A 372 -32.41 9.83 13.33
C LYS A 372 -33.20 9.29 12.13
N PRO A 373 -34.48 8.91 12.31
CA PRO A 373 -35.27 8.46 11.19
C PRO A 373 -35.18 9.54 10.10
N PRO A 374 -35.11 9.15 8.81
CA PRO A 374 -35.12 10.12 7.72
C PRO A 374 -36.29 11.06 7.96
N PHE A 375 -36.07 12.37 7.83
CA PHE A 375 -37.11 13.36 8.02
C PHE A 375 -38.25 13.09 7.02
N THR A 376 -39.29 12.40 7.48
CA THR A 376 -40.48 12.10 6.68
C THR A 376 -41.42 13.28 6.82
N ILE A 377 -41.67 13.99 5.71
CA ILE A 377 -42.72 15.01 5.66
C ILE A 377 -44.05 14.31 5.92
N PRO A 378 -44.80 14.67 6.97
CA PRO A 378 -46.06 14.00 7.26
C PRO A 378 -47.09 14.30 6.16
N GLN A 379 -47.88 13.31 5.78
CA GLN A 379 -48.80 13.39 4.63
C GLN A 379 -49.77 14.58 4.71
N TRP A 380 -50.14 15.03 5.90
CA TRP A 380 -50.98 16.22 6.12
C TRP A 380 -50.29 17.54 5.71
N ALA A 381 -48.96 17.64 5.81
CA ALA A 381 -48.23 18.86 5.42
C ALA A 381 -48.30 19.09 3.90
N ILE A 382 -48.38 18.01 3.12
CA ILE A 382 -48.62 18.07 1.67
C ILE A 382 -50.02 18.66 1.41
N TRP A 383 -51.05 18.21 2.15
CA TRP A 383 -52.40 18.74 2.03
C TRP A 383 -52.52 20.21 2.44
N VAL A 384 -51.82 20.63 3.51
CA VAL A 384 -51.76 22.05 3.92
C VAL A 384 -51.10 22.90 2.83
N ALA A 385 -50.01 22.42 2.22
CA ALA A 385 -49.38 23.11 1.11
C ALA A 385 -50.30 23.22 -0.11
N ILE A 386 -51.05 22.17 -0.45
CA ILE A 386 -52.05 22.19 -1.54
C ILE A 386 -53.16 23.21 -1.25
N VAL A 387 -53.74 23.21 -0.05
CA VAL A 387 -54.78 24.17 0.34
C VAL A 387 -54.26 25.60 0.27
N LEU A 388 -53.02 25.84 0.69
CA LEU A 388 -52.39 27.15 0.63
C LEU A 388 -52.20 27.61 -0.82
N VAL A 389 -51.70 26.74 -1.71
CA VAL A 389 -51.53 27.06 -3.14
C VAL A 389 -52.88 27.34 -3.80
N VAL A 390 -53.89 26.49 -3.54
CA VAL A 390 -55.25 26.69 -4.07
C VAL A 390 -55.85 28.00 -3.54
N GLY A 391 -55.66 28.32 -2.27
CA GLY A 391 -56.12 29.58 -1.67
C GLY A 391 -55.48 30.80 -2.33
N VAL A 392 -54.16 30.77 -2.57
CA VAL A 392 -53.45 31.84 -3.29
C VAL A 392 -53.95 31.97 -4.72
N LEU A 393 -54.14 30.86 -5.44
CA LEU A 393 -54.68 30.87 -6.80
C LEU A 393 -56.09 31.46 -6.84
N ALA A 394 -56.98 31.05 -5.95
CA ALA A 394 -58.33 31.60 -5.85
C ALA A 394 -58.31 33.11 -5.56
N LEU A 395 -57.42 33.58 -4.68
CA LEU A 395 -57.24 35.00 -4.36
C LEU A 395 -56.79 35.79 -5.60
N LEU A 396 -55.82 35.25 -6.36
CA LEU A 396 -55.34 35.86 -7.59
C LEU A 396 -56.44 35.90 -8.66
N THR A 397 -57.18 34.80 -8.85
CA THR A 397 -58.32 34.76 -9.78
C THR A 397 -59.36 35.80 -9.41
N PHE A 398 -59.73 35.90 -8.12
CA PHE A 398 -60.71 36.85 -7.64
C PHE A 398 -60.26 38.30 -7.85
N LYS A 399 -58.99 38.63 -7.54
CA LYS A 399 -58.42 39.96 -7.81
C LYS A 399 -58.44 40.29 -9.31
N MET A 400 -58.10 39.34 -10.18
CA MET A 400 -58.12 39.57 -11.62
C MET A 400 -59.55 39.80 -12.15
N THR A 401 -60.55 39.02 -11.72
CA THR A 401 -61.95 39.27 -12.10
C THR A 401 -62.48 40.60 -11.56
N ALA A 402 -62.09 41.01 -10.36
CA ALA A 402 -62.49 42.29 -9.79
C ALA A 402 -61.85 43.50 -10.51
N GLU A 403 -60.63 43.35 -11.04
CA GLU A 403 -59.97 44.37 -11.86
C GLU A 403 -60.55 44.44 -13.29
N VAL A 404 -60.98 43.32 -13.86
CA VAL A 404 -61.65 43.29 -15.18
C VAL A 404 -63.02 43.99 -15.13
N ASN A 405 -63.81 43.76 -14.08
CA ASN A 405 -65.11 44.46 -13.89
C ASN A 405 -64.96 45.97 -13.61
N LYS A 406 -63.78 46.43 -13.18
CA LYS A 406 -63.49 47.87 -12.98
C LYS A 406 -63.05 48.59 -14.27
N ARG A 407 -62.77 47.86 -15.35
CA ARG A 407 -62.37 48.44 -16.66
C ARG A 407 -63.51 48.49 -17.69
N SER A 408 -64.70 48.02 -17.35
CA SER A 408 -65.88 47.99 -18.22
C SER A 408 -66.98 48.97 -17.80
N VAL A 409 -66.60 50.12 -17.22
CA VAL A 409 -67.49 51.27 -16.96
C VAL A 409 -66.86 52.51 -17.55
#